data_AF-A0A1N7SN96-F1
#
_entry.id   AF-A0A1N7SN96-F1
#
_cell.length_a   1.000
_cell.length_b   1.000
_cell.length_c   1.000
_cell.angle_alpha   90.00
_cell.angle_beta   90.00
_cell.angle_gamma   90.00
#
_symmetry.space_group_name_H-M   'P 1'
#
loop_
_entity.id
_entity.type
_entity.pdbx_description
1 polymer ?
#
loop_
_entity_poly.entity_id
_entity_poly.type
_entity_poly.pdbx_seq_one_letter_code
_entity_poly.pdbx_strand_id
1 'polypeptide(L)'
;MPTVQTFRNNTAPVDAPNRQGRKGWKNMDGNKLKEMSPRLSMSGEFLRDAKRSSLSSMSRLRCGFESAYLVLCEIAVAYGVVLDGLTHPAQQVLEQGMDGLDATDEERACIDALAEWIKADCIGLQPCSADDICDVAEGLLRRYRMKPGGFSIEVASNREP
;
A
#
# COMPACT_ATOMS: atom_id res chain seq x y z
N MET A 1 -61.15 16.30 9.93
CA MET A 1 -60.10 17.19 9.40
C MET A 1 -59.24 17.64 10.55
N PRO A 2 -57.92 17.42 10.47
CA PRO A 2 -57.04 18.52 10.08
C PRO A 2 -56.05 18.15 8.96
N THR A 3 -55.69 19.18 8.20
CA THR A 3 -54.74 19.20 7.09
C THR A 3 -53.31 19.19 7.62
N VAL A 4 -52.43 18.34 7.08
CA VAL A 4 -50.99 18.39 7.33
C VAL A 4 -50.27 18.68 6.02
N GLN A 5 -49.48 19.75 6.05
CA GLN A 5 -48.79 20.39 4.94
C GLN A 5 -47.62 19.55 4.42
N THR A 6 -47.53 19.47 3.09
CA THR A 6 -46.41 18.90 2.35
C THR A 6 -45.21 19.83 2.39
N PHE A 7 -44.12 19.43 3.07
CA PHE A 7 -42.82 20.08 2.91
C PHE A 7 -42.06 19.44 1.75
N ARG A 8 -41.91 20.20 0.66
CA ARG A 8 -40.92 19.96 -0.39
C ARG A 8 -39.57 20.47 0.11
N ASN A 9 -38.57 19.61 0.20
CA ASN A 9 -37.16 20.04 0.18
C ASN A 9 -36.49 19.46 -1.06
N ASN A 10 -36.18 20.36 -1.98
CA ASN A 10 -35.26 20.16 -3.09
C ASN A 10 -33.84 20.05 -2.51
N THR A 11 -33.16 18.95 -2.78
CA THR A 11 -31.69 18.89 -2.72
C THR A 11 -31.20 18.25 -4.01
N ALA A 12 -30.42 19.02 -4.74
CA ALA A 12 -29.84 18.69 -6.04
C ALA A 12 -28.96 17.44 -5.98
N PRO A 13 -28.80 16.70 -7.09
CA PRO A 13 -27.81 15.63 -7.18
C PRO A 13 -26.41 16.26 -7.10
N VAL A 14 -25.61 15.80 -6.13
CA VAL A 14 -24.19 16.13 -6.06
C VAL A 14 -23.48 15.46 -7.23
N ASP A 15 -22.92 16.28 -8.11
CA ASP A 15 -22.10 15.88 -9.25
C ASP A 15 -20.98 14.93 -8.82
N ALA A 16 -20.95 13.75 -9.45
CA ALA A 16 -19.79 12.87 -9.43
C ALA A 16 -18.63 13.55 -10.19
N PRO A 17 -17.41 13.63 -9.63
CA PRO A 17 -16.29 14.19 -10.37
C PRO A 17 -15.93 13.28 -11.56
N ASN A 18 -16.19 13.86 -12.74
CA ASN A 18 -15.74 13.54 -14.09
C ASN A 18 -14.53 12.58 -14.20
N ARG A 19 -14.79 11.34 -14.64
CA ARG A 19 -13.77 10.40 -15.16
C ARG A 19 -13.36 10.82 -16.58
N GLN A 20 -12.48 11.81 -16.72
CA GLN A 20 -11.81 12.07 -18.00
C GLN A 20 -10.38 12.56 -17.77
N GLY A 21 -9.41 11.78 -18.26
CA GLY A 21 -8.05 12.27 -18.52
C GLY A 21 -6.88 11.51 -17.87
N ARG A 22 -6.74 10.19 -18.06
CA ARG A 22 -5.42 9.53 -17.92
C ARG A 22 -4.78 9.36 -19.30
N LYS A 23 -4.24 10.45 -19.84
CA LYS A 23 -3.22 10.45 -20.89
C LYS A 23 -2.06 11.29 -20.41
N GLY A 24 -0.90 10.66 -20.16
CA GLY A 24 0.35 11.40 -19.94
C GLY A 24 1.28 10.78 -18.91
N TRP A 25 1.69 9.52 -19.06
CA TRP A 25 2.77 8.93 -18.25
C TRP A 25 4.08 8.74 -19.03
N LYS A 26 4.10 9.10 -20.32
CA LYS A 26 5.35 9.19 -21.07
C LYS A 26 5.93 10.58 -20.80
N ASN A 27 7.10 10.63 -20.13
CA ASN A 27 7.97 11.80 -19.94
C ASN A 27 7.84 12.53 -18.58
N MET A 28 8.11 11.87 -17.46
CA MET A 28 8.40 12.59 -16.22
C MET A 28 9.85 12.38 -15.76
N ASP A 29 10.54 13.50 -15.52
CA ASP A 29 11.93 13.56 -15.07
C ASP A 29 12.08 12.95 -13.66
N GLY A 30 13.24 12.36 -13.38
CA GLY A 30 13.54 11.67 -12.11
C GLY A 30 13.40 12.51 -10.84
N ASN A 31 13.27 13.85 -10.96
CA ASN A 31 13.02 14.75 -9.84
C ASN A 31 11.52 14.86 -9.47
N LYS A 32 10.60 14.61 -10.41
CA LYS A 32 9.14 14.55 -10.16
C LYS A 32 8.71 13.26 -9.48
N LEU A 33 9.47 12.17 -9.62
CA LEU A 33 9.23 10.91 -8.90
C LEU A 33 9.36 11.08 -7.37
N LYS A 34 10.22 12.00 -6.90
CA LYS A 34 10.33 12.35 -5.47
C LYS A 34 9.13 13.14 -4.94
N GLU A 35 8.41 13.86 -5.82
CA GLU A 35 7.14 14.51 -5.51
C GLU A 35 5.95 13.53 -5.57
N MET A 36 6.14 12.30 -6.07
CA MET A 36 5.05 11.50 -6.65
C MET A 36 4.50 10.34 -5.84
N SER A 37 4.92 10.11 -4.60
CA SER A 37 4.04 9.36 -3.71
C SER A 37 4.34 9.57 -2.22
N PRO A 38 3.42 10.19 -1.45
CA PRO A 38 3.64 10.43 -0.03
C PRO A 38 3.90 9.13 0.75
N ARG A 39 3.33 8.01 0.32
CA ARG A 39 3.55 6.69 0.95
C ARG A 39 4.98 6.19 0.79
N LEU A 40 5.65 6.44 -0.34
CA LEU A 40 7.06 6.08 -0.51
C LEU A 40 7.99 6.94 0.34
N SER A 41 7.66 8.23 0.49
CA SER A 41 8.40 9.10 1.40
C SER A 41 8.31 8.57 2.82
N MET A 42 7.09 8.31 3.30
CA MET A 42 6.83 7.75 4.63
C MET A 42 7.50 6.38 4.81
N SER A 43 7.46 5.51 3.80
CA SER A 43 8.14 4.20 3.82
C SER A 43 9.64 4.34 4.12
N GLY A 44 10.30 5.33 3.53
CA GLY A 44 11.71 5.62 3.81
C GLY A 44 11.95 6.10 5.24
N GLU A 45 11.02 6.84 5.84
CA GLU A 45 11.12 7.28 7.24
C GLU A 45 10.98 6.11 8.21
N PHE A 46 9.98 5.25 7.97
CA PHE A 46 9.77 4.04 8.73
C PHE A 46 10.95 3.07 8.62
N LEU A 47 11.54 2.88 7.44
CA LEU A 47 12.72 2.03 7.29
C LEU A 47 13.92 2.57 8.08
N ARG A 48 14.11 3.89 8.06
CA ARG A 48 15.15 4.55 8.84
C ARG A 48 14.93 4.33 10.34
N ASP A 49 13.70 4.42 10.82
CA ASP A 49 13.37 4.17 12.22
C ASP A 49 13.52 2.67 12.58
N ALA A 50 13.16 1.75 11.70
CA ALA A 50 13.38 0.32 11.86
C ALA A 50 14.87 -0.04 12.05
N LYS A 51 15.76 0.73 11.41
CA LYS A 51 17.22 0.58 11.54
C LYS A 51 17.81 1.28 12.79
N ARG A 52 17.03 2.03 13.57
CA ARG A 52 17.53 2.70 14.78
C ARG A 52 17.64 1.72 15.94
N SER A 53 18.88 1.41 16.33
CA SER A 53 19.19 0.56 17.48
C SER A 53 18.74 1.13 18.83
N SER A 54 18.44 2.44 18.90
CA SER A 54 17.88 3.06 20.11
C SER A 54 16.40 2.74 20.34
N LEU A 55 15.70 2.19 19.35
CA LEU A 55 14.32 1.72 19.48
C LEU A 55 14.27 0.26 19.94
N SER A 56 13.18 -0.09 20.63
CA SER A 56 12.93 -1.49 21.00
C SER A 56 12.76 -2.38 19.77
N SER A 57 13.08 -3.68 19.87
CA SER A 57 12.89 -4.63 18.77
C SER A 57 11.44 -4.64 18.25
N MET A 58 10.46 -4.50 19.16
CA MET A 58 9.05 -4.43 18.80
C MET A 58 8.72 -3.20 17.95
N SER A 59 9.21 -2.03 18.35
CA SER A 59 9.04 -0.78 17.60
C SER A 59 9.73 -0.87 16.24
N ARG A 60 10.95 -1.42 16.21
CA ARG A 60 11.70 -1.61 14.96
C ARG A 60 10.97 -2.55 13.99
N LEU A 61 10.39 -3.65 14.49
CA LEU A 61 9.58 -4.57 13.70
C LEU A 61 8.35 -3.90 13.11
N ARG A 62 7.60 -3.15 13.91
CA ARG A 62 6.43 -2.38 13.43
C ARG A 62 6.85 -1.37 12.36
N CYS A 63 7.92 -0.61 12.59
CA CYS A 63 8.45 0.32 11.59
C CYS A 63 8.88 -0.40 10.31
N GLY A 64 9.55 -1.55 10.41
CA GLY A 64 9.96 -2.34 9.25
C GLY A 64 8.75 -2.81 8.43
N PHE A 65 7.73 -3.32 9.12
CA PHE A 65 6.48 -3.72 8.47
C PHE A 65 5.76 -2.55 7.81
N GLU A 66 5.60 -1.40 8.48
CA GLU A 66 4.94 -0.23 7.90
C GLU A 66 5.69 0.28 6.66
N SER A 67 7.01 0.23 6.70
CA SER A 67 7.83 0.56 5.54
C SER A 67 7.50 -0.33 4.34
N ALA A 68 7.48 -1.65 4.55
CA ALA A 68 7.14 -2.61 3.50
C ALA A 68 5.69 -2.44 3.03
N TYR A 69 4.73 -2.35 3.95
CA TYR A 69 3.30 -2.22 3.65
C TYR A 69 2.99 -0.99 2.81
N LEU A 70 3.64 0.15 3.08
CA LEU A 70 3.48 1.37 2.29
C LEU A 70 4.01 1.22 0.86
N VAL A 71 5.08 0.45 0.65
CA VAL A 71 5.54 0.10 -0.70
C VAL A 71 4.50 -0.77 -1.39
N LEU A 72 3.97 -1.80 -0.71
CA LEU A 72 2.94 -2.68 -1.25
C LEU A 72 1.65 -1.93 -1.60
N CYS A 73 1.27 -0.92 -0.80
CA CYS A 73 0.14 -0.02 -1.10
C CYS A 73 0.32 0.68 -2.45
N GLU A 74 1.52 1.16 -2.77
CA GLU A 74 1.77 1.84 -4.04
C GLU A 74 1.58 0.92 -5.23
N ILE A 75 2.08 -0.30 -5.09
CA ILE A 75 1.94 -1.34 -6.10
C ILE A 75 0.46 -1.67 -6.26
N ALA A 76 -0.24 -1.99 -5.18
CA ALA A 76 -1.65 -2.32 -5.19
C ALA A 76 -2.50 -1.20 -5.85
N VAL A 77 -2.23 0.07 -5.54
CA VAL A 77 -2.89 1.21 -6.21
C VAL A 77 -2.59 1.26 -7.69
N ALA A 78 -1.35 0.95 -8.10
CA ALA A 78 -0.98 0.86 -9.50
C ALA A 78 -1.72 -0.26 -10.25
N TYR A 79 -2.11 -1.35 -9.55
CA TYR A 79 -2.99 -2.41 -10.06
C TYR A 79 -4.49 -2.10 -9.91
N GLY A 80 -4.85 -0.94 -9.37
CA GLY A 80 -6.24 -0.48 -9.28
C GLY A 80 -6.94 -0.76 -7.95
N VAL A 81 -6.21 -1.19 -6.91
CA VAL A 81 -6.77 -1.31 -5.56
C VAL A 81 -7.11 0.06 -4.99
N VAL A 82 -8.33 0.20 -4.48
CA VAL A 82 -8.76 1.37 -3.71
C VAL A 82 -8.44 1.10 -2.23
N LEU A 83 -7.62 1.95 -1.62
CA LEU A 83 -7.17 1.77 -0.23
C LEU A 83 -8.19 2.26 0.80
N ASP A 84 -9.12 3.13 0.40
CA ASP A 84 -10.10 3.74 1.30
C ASP A 84 -11.03 2.68 1.91
N GLY A 85 -11.14 2.66 3.24
CA GLY A 85 -12.01 1.75 3.98
C GLY A 85 -11.43 0.34 4.21
N LEU A 86 -10.19 0.08 3.80
CA LEU A 86 -9.53 -1.19 4.10
C LEU A 86 -8.97 -1.22 5.54
N THR A 87 -9.16 -2.34 6.23
CA THR A 87 -8.54 -2.58 7.54
C THR A 87 -7.05 -2.84 7.37
N HIS A 88 -6.21 -2.11 8.11
CA HIS A 88 -4.77 -2.34 8.12
C HIS A 88 -4.40 -3.52 9.03
N PRO A 89 -3.48 -4.42 8.61
CA PRO A 89 -3.01 -4.60 7.23
C PRO A 89 -4.04 -5.34 6.37
N ALA A 90 -4.25 -4.86 5.15
CA ALA A 90 -5.24 -5.41 4.23
C ALA A 90 -4.63 -6.54 3.38
N GLN A 91 -5.23 -7.72 3.43
CA GLN A 91 -4.72 -8.91 2.72
C GLN A 91 -4.59 -8.69 1.21
N GLN A 92 -5.59 -8.04 0.59
CA GLN A 92 -5.56 -7.72 -0.84
C GLN A 92 -4.37 -6.83 -1.24
N VAL A 93 -3.94 -5.92 -0.35
CA VAL A 93 -2.77 -5.06 -0.60
C VAL A 93 -1.49 -5.86 -0.52
N LEU A 94 -1.39 -6.78 0.45
CA LEU A 94 -0.23 -7.66 0.59
C LEU A 94 -0.08 -8.54 -0.65
N GLU A 95 -1.14 -9.24 -1.06
CA GLU A 95 -1.12 -10.14 -2.21
C GLU A 95 -0.75 -9.41 -3.52
N GLN A 96 -1.51 -8.37 -3.89
CA GLN A 96 -1.25 -7.64 -5.13
C GLN A 96 0.09 -6.90 -5.09
N GLY A 97 0.50 -6.41 -3.93
CA GLY A 97 1.77 -5.73 -3.76
C GLY A 97 2.96 -6.66 -3.94
N MET A 98 2.89 -7.85 -3.33
CA MET A 98 3.96 -8.85 -3.37
C MET A 98 4.05 -9.50 -4.75
N ASP A 99 2.90 -9.81 -5.37
CA ASP A 99 2.84 -10.26 -6.77
C ASP A 99 3.41 -9.20 -7.71
N GLY A 100 2.98 -7.95 -7.55
CA GLY A 100 3.44 -6.84 -8.36
C GLY A 100 4.91 -6.46 -8.14
N LEU A 101 5.59 -6.99 -7.12
CA LEU A 101 7.03 -6.80 -6.89
C LEU A 101 7.85 -8.06 -7.12
N ASP A 102 7.22 -9.15 -7.54
CA ASP A 102 7.88 -10.44 -7.70
C ASP A 102 8.60 -10.85 -6.40
N ALA A 103 7.92 -10.65 -5.25
CA ALA A 103 8.47 -10.94 -3.94
C ALA A 103 8.74 -12.44 -3.77
N THR A 104 9.86 -12.77 -3.14
CA THR A 104 10.28 -14.17 -2.91
C THR A 104 9.38 -14.85 -1.89
N ASP A 105 9.39 -16.19 -1.85
CA ASP A 105 8.59 -16.95 -0.90
C ASP A 105 8.98 -16.63 0.55
N GLU A 106 10.25 -16.36 0.81
CA GLU A 106 10.74 -15.96 2.14
C GLU A 106 10.23 -14.56 2.54
N GLU A 107 10.24 -13.61 1.60
CA GLU A 107 9.71 -12.27 1.83
C GLU A 107 8.21 -12.31 2.11
N ARG A 108 7.47 -13.12 1.34
CA ARG A 108 6.03 -13.35 1.54
C ARG A 108 5.76 -13.94 2.91
N ALA A 109 6.44 -15.03 3.26
CA ALA A 109 6.28 -15.67 4.56
C ALA A 109 6.59 -14.72 5.73
N CYS A 110 7.63 -13.89 5.60
CA CYS A 110 7.99 -12.89 6.60
C CYS A 110 6.89 -11.82 6.76
N ILE A 111 6.39 -11.26 5.65
CA ILE A 111 5.35 -10.22 5.66
C ILE A 111 4.01 -10.77 6.16
N ASP A 112 3.60 -11.97 5.75
CA ASP A 112 2.37 -12.60 6.20
C ASP A 112 2.40 -12.90 7.70
N ALA A 113 3.51 -13.45 8.21
CA ALA A 113 3.68 -13.71 9.63
C ALA A 113 3.65 -12.42 10.46
N LEU A 114 4.25 -11.33 9.97
CA LEU A 114 4.17 -10.01 10.61
C LEU A 114 2.79 -9.40 10.54
N ALA A 115 2.07 -9.54 9.42
CA ALA A 115 0.73 -9.04 9.27
C ALA A 115 -0.22 -9.68 10.30
N GLU A 116 -0.13 -11.00 10.48
CA GLU A 116 -0.92 -11.71 11.50
C GLU A 116 -0.50 -11.31 12.92
N TRP A 117 0.80 -11.16 13.18
CA TRP A 117 1.29 -10.69 14.47
C TRP A 117 0.80 -9.26 14.82
N ILE A 118 0.73 -8.36 13.82
CA ILE A 118 0.20 -7.00 13.97
C ILE A 118 -1.31 -6.99 14.17
N LYS A 119 -2.07 -7.77 13.38
CA LYS A 119 -3.53 -7.89 13.53
C LYS A 119 -3.93 -8.38 14.93
N ALA A 120 -3.15 -9.30 15.49
CA ALA A 120 -3.38 -9.84 16.82
C ALA A 120 -3.00 -8.87 17.95
N ASP A 121 -2.37 -7.73 17.64
CA ASP A 121 -1.72 -6.82 18.59
C ASP A 121 -0.83 -7.58 19.60
N CYS A 122 -0.13 -8.60 19.10
CA CYS A 122 0.56 -9.57 19.92
C CYS A 122 1.78 -8.94 20.61
N ILE A 123 1.85 -9.06 21.94
CA ILE A 123 3.08 -8.86 22.74
C ILE A 123 3.90 -10.17 22.80
N GLY A 124 3.45 -11.22 22.10
CA GLY A 124 4.07 -12.54 22.08
C GLY A 124 5.36 -12.62 21.26
N LEU A 125 5.79 -13.85 21.00
CA LEU A 125 7.02 -14.13 20.24
C LEU A 125 7.00 -13.44 18.88
N GLN A 126 8.09 -12.72 18.59
CA GLN A 126 8.27 -12.02 17.32
C GLN A 126 8.47 -13.05 16.20
N PRO A 127 7.80 -12.90 15.04
CA PRO A 127 7.88 -13.89 13.95
C PRO A 127 9.23 -13.90 13.25
N CYS A 128 9.96 -12.78 13.30
CA CYS A 128 11.29 -12.61 12.73
C CYS A 128 12.08 -11.57 13.52
N SER A 129 13.37 -11.40 13.20
CA SER A 129 14.18 -10.35 13.81
C SER A 129 13.92 -8.98 13.17
N ALA A 130 14.28 -7.91 13.90
CA ALA A 130 14.18 -6.55 13.38
C ALA A 130 15.08 -6.35 12.14
N ASP A 131 16.19 -7.08 12.03
CA ASP A 131 17.10 -6.97 10.90
C ASP A 131 16.52 -7.68 9.67
N ASP A 132 15.90 -8.85 9.84
CA ASP A 132 15.23 -9.57 8.74
C ASP A 132 14.16 -8.70 8.06
N ILE A 133 13.29 -8.05 8.84
CA ILE A 133 12.27 -7.19 8.24
C ILE A 133 12.87 -5.94 7.60
N CYS A 134 13.99 -5.42 8.10
CA CYS A 134 14.67 -4.30 7.47
C CYS A 134 15.19 -4.70 6.09
N ASP A 135 15.76 -5.89 5.97
CA ASP A 135 16.28 -6.42 4.70
C ASP A 135 15.14 -6.66 3.70
N VAL A 136 14.02 -7.23 4.16
CA VAL A 136 12.81 -7.41 3.32
C VAL A 136 12.26 -6.06 2.86
N ALA A 137 12.08 -5.09 3.77
CA ALA A 137 11.55 -3.77 3.43
C ALA A 137 12.47 -3.01 2.46
N GLU A 138 13.79 -3.08 2.65
CA GLU A 138 14.77 -2.49 1.75
C GLU A 138 14.78 -3.18 0.38
N GLY A 139 14.66 -4.51 0.34
CA GLY A 139 14.53 -5.30 -0.88
C GLY A 139 13.31 -4.89 -1.71
N LEU A 140 12.13 -4.82 -1.08
CA LEU A 140 10.88 -4.38 -1.71
C LEU A 140 10.99 -2.94 -2.22
N LEU A 141 11.50 -2.01 -1.41
CA LEU A 141 11.70 -0.62 -1.80
C LEU A 141 12.69 -0.49 -2.97
N ARG A 142 13.76 -1.28 -2.98
CA ARG A 142 14.73 -1.32 -4.07
C ARG A 142 14.08 -1.83 -5.36
N ARG A 143 13.32 -2.93 -5.31
CA ARG A 143 12.59 -3.45 -6.48
C ARG A 143 11.57 -2.44 -7.01
N TYR A 144 10.84 -1.77 -6.14
CA TYR A 144 9.94 -0.68 -6.52
C TYR A 144 10.68 0.41 -7.33
N ARG A 145 11.84 0.88 -6.83
CA ARG A 145 12.63 1.93 -7.48
C ARG A 145 13.25 1.50 -8.81
N MET A 146 13.49 0.20 -8.99
CA MET A 146 14.12 -0.36 -10.18
C MET A 146 13.13 -0.69 -11.30
N LYS A 147 11.81 -0.79 -11.04
CA LYS A 147 10.82 -1.01 -12.12
C LYS A 147 10.76 0.22 -13.02
N PRO A 148 11.27 0.16 -14.28
CA PRO A 148 11.31 1.32 -15.16
C PRO A 148 9.89 1.66 -15.64
N GLY A 149 9.44 2.87 -15.33
CA GLY A 149 8.34 3.54 -16.04
C GLY A 149 6.99 2.81 -16.01
N GLY A 150 6.31 2.85 -14.86
CA GLY A 150 4.86 2.65 -14.75
C GLY A 150 4.40 1.21 -14.95
N PHE A 151 3.67 0.68 -13.97
CA PHE A 151 2.93 -0.57 -14.09
C PHE A 151 2.12 -0.57 -15.39
N SER A 152 2.59 -1.31 -16.39
CA SER A 152 1.77 -1.66 -17.54
C SER A 152 0.87 -2.77 -17.04
N ILE A 153 -0.36 -2.40 -16.68
CA ILE A 153 -1.40 -3.37 -16.36
C ILE A 153 -1.70 -4.13 -17.65
N GLU A 154 -1.06 -5.27 -17.84
CA GLU A 154 -1.57 -6.27 -18.78
C GLU A 154 -2.84 -6.84 -18.16
N VAL A 155 -3.96 -6.19 -18.46
CA VAL A 155 -5.27 -6.75 -18.13
C VAL A 155 -5.40 -8.02 -18.95
N ALA A 156 -5.19 -9.17 -18.31
CA ALA A 156 -5.53 -10.47 -18.86
C ALA A 156 -7.03 -10.47 -19.18
N SER A 157 -7.36 -10.16 -20.43
CA SER A 157 -8.69 -10.29 -20.98
C SER A 157 -9.03 -11.77 -21.04
N ASN A 158 -9.54 -12.32 -19.94
CA ASN A 158 -10.23 -13.61 -19.93
C ASN A 158 -11.48 -13.49 -20.81
N ARG A 159 -11.31 -13.78 -22.11
CA ARG A 159 -12.40 -14.29 -22.94
C ARG A 159 -12.47 -15.78 -22.66
N GLU A 160 -13.45 -16.17 -21.85
CA GLU A 160 -13.93 -17.56 -21.86
C GLU A 160 -14.63 -17.86 -23.20
N PRO A 161 -14.58 -19.13 -23.67
CA PRO A 161 -15.14 -19.59 -24.94
C PRO A 161 -16.68 -19.59 -24.99
#